data_AF-A0A533V1H7-F1
#
_entry.id   AF-A0A533V1H7-F1
#
_cell.length_a   1.000
_cell.length_b   1.000
_cell.length_c   1.000
_cell.angle_alpha   90.00
_cell.angle_beta   90.00
_cell.angle_gamma   90.00
#
_symmetry.space_group_name_H-M   'P 1'
#
loop_
_entity.id
_entity.type
_entity.pdbx_description
1 polymer ?
#
loop_
_entity_poly.entity_id
_entity_poly.type
_entity_poly.pdbx_seq_one_letter_code
_entity_poly.pdbx_strand_id
1 'polypeptide(L)'
;MNGIHSRFKILEWLNKFGPNKATSILGILDIDAYSDGFDFVFGEAFYRGRVAAVYLPRLRQEFYGIKPNTSLFYQRLVKEAIHELGHVFGFDHCKNSQCVMYFSTSLLDVDAKGRSFSYACRKKYLNSRGPNCALENQV
;
A
#
# COMPACT_ATOMS: atom_id res chain seq x y z
N MET A 1 -13.19 20.35 3.86
CA MET A 1 -12.82 18.93 3.68
C MET A 1 -12.13 18.48 4.95
N ASN A 2 -12.68 17.49 5.65
CA ASN A 2 -12.20 17.03 6.96
C ASN A 2 -11.13 15.95 6.79
N GLY A 3 -9.96 16.34 6.27
CA GLY A 3 -8.81 15.44 6.18
C GLY A 3 -8.15 15.24 7.55
N ILE A 4 -7.60 14.05 7.81
CA ILE A 4 -6.78 13.84 9.00
C ILE A 4 -5.33 14.18 8.66
N HIS A 5 -4.79 15.20 9.33
CA HIS A 5 -3.36 15.44 9.41
C HIS A 5 -2.79 14.63 10.56
N SER A 6 -2.18 13.49 10.27
CA SER A 6 -1.33 12.85 11.26
C SER A 6 -0.47 11.76 10.66
N ARG A 7 0.84 11.99 10.79
CA ARG A 7 1.93 11.07 10.43
C ARG A 7 1.65 9.59 10.70
N PHE A 8 0.98 9.21 11.82
CA PHE A 8 0.64 7.79 12.11
C PHE A 8 -0.56 7.55 13.05
N LYS A 9 -1.39 8.54 13.45
CA LYS A 9 -2.45 8.33 14.48
C LYS A 9 -3.38 7.15 14.16
N ILE A 10 -3.71 6.95 12.89
CA ILE A 10 -4.57 5.85 12.45
C ILE A 10 -3.85 4.51 12.62
N LEU A 11 -2.58 4.43 12.23
CA LEU A 11 -1.80 3.21 12.41
C LEU A 11 -1.59 2.90 13.90
N GLU A 12 -1.35 3.92 14.73
CA GLU A 12 -1.27 3.77 16.19
C GLU A 12 -2.59 3.25 16.78
N TRP A 13 -3.72 3.76 16.30
CA TRP A 13 -5.05 3.28 16.72
C TRP A 13 -5.29 1.84 16.29
N LEU A 14 -4.99 1.49 15.03
CA LEU A 14 -5.08 0.11 14.52
C LEU A 14 -4.13 -0.84 15.28
N ASN A 15 -2.96 -0.37 15.72
CA ASN A 15 -2.01 -1.17 16.47
C ASN A 15 -2.52 -1.56 17.87
N LYS A 16 -3.50 -0.83 18.43
CA LYS A 16 -4.13 -1.17 19.73
C LYS A 16 -4.92 -2.47 19.69
N PHE A 17 -5.30 -2.96 18.51
CA PHE A 17 -5.92 -4.27 18.35
C PHE A 17 -4.94 -5.44 18.57
N GLY A 18 -3.66 -5.16 18.81
CA GLY A 18 -2.66 -6.13 19.24
C GLY A 18 -2.32 -7.23 18.22
N PRO A 19 -1.98 -6.88 16.95
CA PRO A 19 -1.59 -7.89 15.98
C PRO A 19 -0.31 -8.61 16.44
N ASN A 20 -0.35 -9.95 16.46
CA ASN A 20 0.78 -10.78 16.84
C ASN A 20 1.74 -11.02 15.65
N LYS A 21 2.77 -11.86 15.84
CA LYS A 21 3.77 -12.15 14.80
C LYS A 21 3.22 -12.83 13.53
N ALA A 22 2.03 -13.44 13.60
CA ALA A 22 1.38 -14.13 12.50
C ALA A 22 0.24 -13.32 11.86
N THR A 23 -0.11 -12.16 12.42
CA THR A 23 -1.26 -11.37 11.97
C THR A 23 -0.80 -9.97 11.55
N SER A 24 -1.28 -9.50 10.41
CA SER A 24 -1.17 -8.10 9.99
C SER A 24 -2.57 -7.52 9.83
N ILE A 25 -2.71 -6.22 10.13
CA ILE A 25 -3.96 -5.46 9.99
C ILE A 25 -3.79 -4.48 8.83
N LEU A 26 -4.74 -4.51 7.90
CA LEU A 26 -4.89 -3.50 6.86
C LEU A 26 -6.20 -2.74 7.09
N GLY A 27 -6.11 -1.47 7.46
CA GLY A 27 -7.25 -0.57 7.50
C GLY A 27 -7.63 -0.11 6.09
N ILE A 28 -8.91 -0.11 5.77
CA ILE A 28 -9.44 0.51 4.54
C ILE A 28 -10.41 1.59 5.00
N LEU A 29 -10.06 2.86 4.77
CA LEU A 29 -10.77 3.98 5.37
C LEU A 29 -11.24 4.98 4.30
N ASP A 30 -12.52 5.37 4.36
CA ASP A 30 -13.09 6.39 3.46
C ASP A 30 -12.89 7.81 4.03
N ILE A 31 -11.63 8.18 4.24
CA ILE A 31 -11.18 9.48 4.74
C ILE A 31 -9.95 9.91 3.95
N ASP A 32 -9.78 11.22 3.76
CA ASP A 32 -8.59 11.78 3.11
C ASP A 32 -7.46 11.93 4.14
N ALA A 33 -6.22 11.65 3.72
CA ALA A 33 -5.08 11.56 4.62
C ALA A 33 -3.86 12.28 4.06
N TYR A 34 -3.09 12.85 4.99
CA TYR A 34 -1.95 13.71 4.72
C TYR A 34 -0.79 13.31 5.63
N SER A 35 0.41 13.29 5.08
CA SER A 35 1.64 12.99 5.81
C SER A 35 2.67 14.09 5.57
N ASP A 36 3.61 14.26 6.51
CA ASP A 36 4.60 15.34 6.45
C ASP A 36 5.43 15.24 5.15
N GLY A 37 5.49 16.34 4.39
CA GLY A 37 6.22 16.40 3.12
C GLY A 37 5.43 15.98 1.88
N PHE A 38 4.15 15.64 2.01
CA PHE A 38 3.27 15.30 0.88
C PHE A 38 1.93 16.02 0.95
N ASP A 39 1.39 16.40 -0.21
CA ASP A 39 0.06 17.01 -0.31
C ASP A 39 -1.07 16.04 0.04
N PHE A 40 -0.81 14.73 0.00
CA PHE A 40 -1.68 13.65 0.44
C PHE A 40 -0.93 12.31 0.40
N VAL A 41 -1.54 11.26 0.95
CA VAL A 41 -1.07 9.88 0.81
C VAL A 41 -2.22 8.95 0.44
N PHE A 42 -1.93 7.92 -0.38
CA PHE A 42 -2.89 6.86 -0.68
C PHE A 42 -2.96 5.79 0.42
N GLY A 43 -1.88 5.64 1.16
CA GLY A 43 -1.76 4.71 2.26
C GLY A 43 -0.53 5.00 3.11
N GLU A 44 -0.47 4.36 4.26
CA GLU A 44 0.67 4.40 5.16
C GLU A 44 0.83 3.03 5.83
N ALA A 45 2.07 2.67 6.16
CA ALA A 45 2.37 1.43 6.85
C ALA A 45 3.50 1.61 7.86
N PHE A 46 3.43 0.84 8.95
CA PHE A 46 4.60 0.61 9.79
C PHE A 46 5.54 -0.36 9.07
N TYR A 47 6.67 0.16 8.57
CA TYR A 47 7.69 -0.64 7.91
C TYR A 47 8.20 -1.77 8.82
N ARG A 48 8.14 -3.02 8.33
CA ARG A 48 8.42 -4.24 9.12
C ARG A 48 7.60 -4.35 10.42
N GLY A 49 6.50 -3.60 10.52
CA GLY A 49 5.54 -3.65 11.60
C GLY A 49 4.47 -4.69 11.34
N ARG A 50 3.21 -4.34 11.67
CA ARG A 50 2.05 -5.21 11.51
C ARG A 50 0.79 -4.50 11.02
N VAL A 51 0.89 -3.21 10.74
CA VAL A 51 -0.26 -2.35 10.50
C VAL A 51 0.00 -1.51 9.28
N ALA A 52 -0.99 -1.48 8.40
CA ALA A 52 -1.09 -0.65 7.22
C ALA A 52 -2.48 -0.04 7.13
N ALA A 53 -2.63 1.04 6.38
CA ALA A 53 -3.90 1.64 6.03
C ALA A 53 -3.90 2.12 4.58
N VAL A 54 -5.04 2.03 3.91
CA VAL A 54 -5.31 2.63 2.58
C VAL A 54 -6.50 3.58 2.70
N TYR A 55 -6.38 4.72 2.04
CA TYR A 55 -7.32 5.84 2.10
C TYR A 55 -8.06 5.97 0.76
N LEU A 56 -9.39 5.87 0.79
CA LEU A 56 -10.20 5.71 -0.43
C LEU A 56 -10.45 6.98 -1.26
N PRO A 57 -10.61 8.19 -0.70
CA PRO A 57 -11.14 9.33 -1.45
C PRO A 57 -10.37 9.63 -2.73
N ARG A 58 -9.04 9.62 -2.67
CA ARG A 58 -8.17 9.94 -3.83
C ARG A 58 -7.97 8.78 -4.80
N LEU A 59 -8.41 7.57 -4.48
CA LEU A 59 -8.45 6.45 -5.42
C LEU A 59 -9.67 6.54 -6.37
N ARG A 60 -10.71 7.25 -5.94
CA ARG A 60 -11.92 7.53 -6.74
C ARG A 60 -11.63 8.70 -7.69
N GLN A 61 -11.78 8.48 -9.00
CA GLN A 61 -11.55 9.55 -9.99
C GLN A 61 -12.59 10.68 -9.90
N GLU A 62 -13.71 10.41 -9.24
CA GLU A 62 -14.76 11.36 -8.88
C GLU A 62 -14.24 12.49 -7.99
N PHE A 63 -13.22 12.22 -7.17
CA PHE A 63 -12.51 13.25 -6.39
C PHE A 63 -11.92 14.34 -7.29
N TYR A 64 -11.59 14.00 -8.52
CA TYR A 64 -10.99 14.88 -9.52
C TYR A 64 -12.02 15.34 -10.58
N GLY A 65 -13.32 15.19 -10.32
CA GLY A 65 -14.38 15.62 -11.25
C GLY A 65 -14.56 14.73 -12.48
N ILE A 66 -13.94 13.54 -12.50
CA ILE A 66 -14.07 12.57 -13.59
C ILE A 66 -15.23 11.62 -13.28
N LYS A 67 -15.98 11.20 -14.29
CA LYS A 67 -17.08 10.22 -14.14
C LYS A 67 -16.60 8.95 -13.42
N PRO A 68 -17.42 8.32 -12.55
CA PRO A 68 -17.02 7.14 -11.79
C PRO A 68 -16.60 5.97 -12.70
N ASN A 69 -15.58 5.23 -12.26
CA ASN A 69 -15.20 3.95 -12.83
C ASN A 69 -14.88 2.95 -11.71
N THR A 70 -15.90 2.18 -11.32
CA THR A 70 -15.82 1.24 -10.20
C THR A 70 -14.75 0.16 -10.40
N SER A 71 -14.58 -0.34 -11.63
CA SER A 71 -13.55 -1.34 -11.92
C SER A 71 -12.15 -0.78 -11.70
N LEU A 72 -11.90 0.45 -12.16
CA LEU A 72 -10.61 1.10 -12.00
C LEU A 72 -10.33 1.47 -10.53
N PHE A 73 -11.34 1.95 -9.80
CA PHE A 73 -11.25 2.16 -8.35
C PHE A 73 -10.81 0.90 -7.60
N TYR A 74 -11.42 -0.27 -7.88
CA TYR A 74 -11.01 -1.52 -7.24
C TYR A 74 -9.59 -1.94 -7.61
N GLN A 75 -9.18 -1.74 -8.86
CA GLN A 75 -7.81 -2.03 -9.28
C GLN A 75 -6.79 -1.18 -8.51
N ARG A 76 -7.08 0.11 -8.33
CA ARG A 76 -6.25 1.02 -7.54
C ARG A 76 -6.19 0.61 -6.07
N LEU A 77 -7.35 0.31 -5.47
CA LEU A 77 -7.42 -0.18 -4.08
C LEU A 77 -6.56 -1.43 -3.87
N VAL A 78 -6.63 -2.41 -4.78
CA VAL A 78 -5.80 -3.62 -4.69
C VAL A 78 -4.32 -3.30 -4.80
N LYS A 79 -3.92 -2.42 -5.73
CA LYS A 79 -2.51 -2.01 -5.89
C LYS A 79 -1.96 -1.35 -4.64
N GLU A 80 -2.69 -0.40 -4.06
CA GLU A 80 -2.25 0.30 -2.83
C GLU A 80 -2.29 -0.62 -1.62
N ALA A 81 -3.29 -1.50 -1.49
CA ALA A 81 -3.33 -2.50 -0.43
C ALA A 81 -2.10 -3.42 -0.46
N ILE A 82 -1.71 -3.90 -1.65
CA ILE A 82 -0.51 -4.73 -1.81
C ILE A 82 0.76 -3.92 -1.54
N HIS A 83 0.80 -2.65 -1.95
CA HIS A 83 1.92 -1.74 -1.70
C HIS A 83 2.18 -1.57 -0.19
N GLU A 84 1.14 -1.20 0.57
CA GLU A 84 1.26 -0.96 2.01
C GLU A 84 1.57 -2.26 2.78
N LEU A 85 0.94 -3.37 2.41
CA LEU A 85 1.30 -4.67 2.96
C LEU A 85 2.74 -5.07 2.60
N GLY A 86 3.23 -4.67 1.43
CA GLY A 86 4.63 -4.80 1.05
C GLY A 86 5.56 -4.12 2.07
N HIS A 87 5.25 -2.89 2.49
CA HIS A 87 5.99 -2.21 3.54
C HIS A 87 5.91 -2.94 4.89
N VAL A 88 4.74 -3.46 5.27
CA VAL A 88 4.58 -4.31 6.47
C VAL A 88 5.49 -5.55 6.39
N PHE A 89 5.64 -6.13 5.20
CA PHE A 89 6.53 -7.27 4.97
C PHE A 89 8.01 -6.90 4.74
N GLY A 90 8.36 -5.61 4.80
CA GLY A 90 9.73 -5.12 4.71
C GLY A 90 10.25 -4.92 3.29
N PHE A 91 9.37 -4.73 2.31
CA PHE A 91 9.74 -4.22 1.01
C PHE A 91 9.91 -2.70 1.05
N ASP A 92 11.02 -2.21 0.51
CA ASP A 92 11.22 -0.79 0.24
C ASP A 92 10.57 -0.42 -1.10
N HIS A 93 10.45 0.88 -1.37
CA HIS A 93 10.06 1.36 -2.70
C HIS A 93 10.97 0.79 -3.80
N CYS A 94 10.37 0.52 -4.95
CA CYS A 94 11.05 -0.01 -6.13
C CYS A 94 11.14 1.05 -7.22
N LYS A 95 12.30 1.17 -7.88
CA LYS A 95 12.48 2.09 -9.02
C LYS A 95 11.78 1.65 -10.30
N ASN A 96 11.35 0.39 -10.38
CA ASN A 96 10.63 -0.13 -11.54
C ASN A 96 9.16 0.33 -11.49
N SER A 97 8.76 1.17 -12.43
CA SER A 97 7.40 1.74 -12.51
C SER A 97 6.30 0.70 -12.70
N GLN A 98 6.62 -0.53 -13.13
CA GLN A 98 5.68 -1.64 -13.27
C GLN A 98 5.55 -2.48 -12.00
N CYS A 99 6.37 -2.23 -10.98
CA CYS A 99 6.31 -2.93 -9.70
C CYS A 99 5.21 -2.36 -8.82
N VAL A 100 4.49 -3.21 -8.08
CA VAL A 100 3.52 -2.75 -7.08
C VAL A 100 4.13 -1.86 -5.99
N MET A 101 5.42 -2.05 -5.68
CA MET A 101 6.19 -1.22 -4.75
C MET A 101 6.72 0.09 -5.37
N TYR A 102 6.31 0.47 -6.58
CA TYR A 102 6.61 1.80 -7.13
C TYR A 102 5.89 2.86 -6.30
N PHE A 103 6.62 3.93 -5.94
CA PHE A 103 6.08 5.04 -5.17
C PHE A 103 5.14 5.88 -6.04
N SER A 104 3.90 6.04 -5.60
CA SER A 104 2.85 6.71 -6.38
C SER A 104 2.44 8.02 -5.73
N THR A 105 2.55 9.12 -6.49
CA THR A 105 2.16 10.47 -6.04
C THR A 105 0.90 10.98 -6.75
N SER A 106 0.39 10.20 -7.71
CA SER A 106 -0.79 10.54 -8.50
C SER A 106 -1.57 9.27 -8.88
N LEU A 107 -2.83 9.45 -9.28
CA LEU A 107 -3.63 8.36 -9.85
C LEU A 107 -2.98 7.74 -11.10
N LEU A 108 -2.30 8.56 -11.90
CA LEU A 108 -1.59 8.08 -13.09
C LEU A 108 -0.46 7.13 -12.72
N ASP A 109 0.27 7.39 -11.62
CA ASP A 109 1.31 6.49 -11.13
C ASP A 109 0.71 5.16 -10.66
N VAL A 110 -0.41 5.20 -9.92
CA VAL A 110 -1.12 4.00 -9.47
C VAL A 110 -1.64 3.20 -10.66
N ASP A 111 -2.20 3.87 -11.67
CA ASP A 111 -2.72 3.23 -12.87
C ASP A 111 -1.60 2.59 -13.70
N ALA A 112 -0.44 3.26 -13.81
CA ALA A 112 0.72 2.78 -14.57
C ALA A 112 1.42 1.57 -13.92
N LYS A 113 1.45 1.47 -12.58
CA LYS A 113 2.10 0.34 -11.91
C LYS A 113 1.31 -0.95 -11.98
N GLY A 114 2.01 -2.08 -12.01
CA GLY A 114 1.40 -3.40 -11.91
C GLY A 114 0.93 -3.73 -10.49
N ARG A 115 0.09 -4.76 -10.36
CA ARG A 115 -0.33 -5.31 -9.06
C ARG A 115 0.69 -6.28 -8.45
N SER A 116 1.72 -6.65 -9.20
CA SER A 116 2.70 -7.67 -8.83
C SER A 116 4.04 -7.05 -8.44
N PHE A 117 4.75 -7.70 -7.53
CA PHE A 117 6.15 -7.38 -7.28
C PHE A 117 6.98 -7.58 -8.56
N SER A 118 8.04 -6.80 -8.75
CA SER A 118 9.02 -7.07 -9.80
C SER A 118 9.84 -8.31 -9.49
N TYR A 119 10.51 -8.88 -10.50
CA TYR A 119 11.47 -9.98 -10.29
C TYR A 119 12.54 -9.60 -9.25
N ALA A 120 13.06 -8.36 -9.32
CA ALA A 120 14.07 -7.87 -8.38
C ALA A 120 13.56 -7.83 -6.94
N CYS A 121 12.34 -7.33 -6.70
CA CYS A 121 11.72 -7.34 -5.37
C CYS A 121 11.55 -8.76 -4.85
N ARG A 122 10.99 -9.67 -5.66
CA ARG A 122 10.82 -11.08 -5.27
C ARG A 122 12.15 -11.73 -4.92
N LYS A 123 13.18 -11.57 -5.77
CA LYS A 123 14.52 -12.12 -5.53
C LYS A 123 15.15 -11.56 -4.25
N LYS A 124 15.07 -10.24 -4.01
CA LYS A 124 15.58 -9.61 -2.79
C LYS A 124 14.92 -10.20 -1.54
N TYR A 125 13.61 -10.43 -1.59
CA TYR A 125 12.84 -10.99 -0.48
C TYR A 125 13.14 -12.46 -0.21
N LEU A 126 13.26 -13.27 -1.26
CA LEU A 126 13.62 -14.69 -1.13
C LEU A 126 15.03 -14.86 -0.57
N ASN A 127 15.96 -13.93 -0.85
CA ASN A 127 17.30 -13.99 -0.29
C ASN A 127 17.38 -13.50 1.16
N SER A 128 16.40 -12.71 1.63
CA SER A 128 16.38 -12.17 3.00
C SER A 128 15.68 -13.10 4.00
N ARG A 129 14.87 -14.05 3.52
CA ARG A 129 14.39 -15.20 4.30
C ARG A 129 15.31 -16.37 3.96
N GLY A 130 15.96 -17.00 4.94
CA GLY A 130 16.86 -18.14 4.70
C GLY A 130 16.23 -19.26 3.84
N PRO A 131 17.00 -20.27 3.42
CA PRO A 131 16.73 -21.18 2.28
C PRO A 131 15.39 -21.95 2.26
N ASN A 132 14.54 -21.86 3.28
CA ASN A 132 13.30 -22.63 3.44
C ASN A 132 12.04 -21.97 2.85
N CYS A 133 12.14 -20.90 2.07
CA CYS A 133 10.99 -20.27 1.41
C CYS A 133 11.20 -20.12 -0.09
N ALA A 134 11.78 -21.12 -0.76
CA ALA A 134 11.61 -21.22 -2.21
C ALA A 134 10.14 -21.58 -2.46
N LEU A 135 9.42 -20.65 -3.10
CA LEU A 135 8.04 -20.82 -3.53
C LEU A 135 7.92 -22.10 -4.35
N GLU A 136 7.20 -23.10 -3.85
CA GLU A 136 6.63 -24.13 -4.70
C GLU A 136 5.76 -23.43 -5.74
N ASN A 137 6.09 -23.66 -7.00
CA ASN A 137 5.37 -23.13 -8.15
C ASN A 137 3.91 -23.57 -8.08
N GLN A 138 3.00 -22.65 -7.73
CA GLN A 138 1.59 -22.81 -8.07
C GLN A 138 1.41 -22.24 -9.48
N VAL A 139 1.34 -23.16 -10.45
CA VAL A 139 0.67 -22.99 -11.74
C VAL A 139 -0.82 -23.19 -11.52
#